data_AF-A0A151IKI0-F1
#
_entry.id   AF-A0A151IKI0-F1
#
_cell.length_a   1.000
_cell.length_b   1.000
_cell.length_c   1.000
_cell.angle_alpha   90.00
_cell.angle_beta   90.00
_cell.angle_gamma   90.00
#
_symmetry.space_group_name_H-M   'P 1'
#
loop_
_entity.id
_entity.type
_entity.pdbx_description
1 polymer ?
#
loop_
_entity_poly.entity_id
_entity_poly.type
_entity_poly.pdbx_seq_one_letter_code
_entity_poly.pdbx_strand_id
1 'polypeptide(L)'
;MTVIGTQIDSDRRLLSFQNYEEYLDSLMTPADICYFKSSKTARQLAELGYRCTGETLSEESFYRRLQIVRDLLFPVHRHYELTSEFVSPASTLMKELALRERANRLRILSTIIFIRRFITKLQFEESAYIDFYDRLKSEDWLPYYRGEKKLSPLKRDLAYYHWRMGKTYLNETRNYVPIIDPKRGLLFKNIHDRQVITVDPTAISPGVQTTRVRVHCPFYEHVILYDHVIRSKITYDN
;
A
#
# COMPACT_ATOMS: atom_id res chain seq x y z
N MET A 1 27.87 -19.42 1.66
CA MET A 1 27.26 -18.13 2.03
C MET A 1 27.19 -17.26 0.78
N THR A 2 26.08 -17.30 0.06
CA THR A 2 25.86 -16.47 -1.12
C THR A 2 25.65 -15.03 -0.68
N VAL A 3 26.48 -14.13 -1.22
CA VAL A 3 26.41 -12.69 -0.97
C VAL A 3 25.02 -12.21 -1.42
N ILE A 4 24.35 -11.42 -0.59
CA ILE A 4 22.93 -11.03 -0.70
C ILE A 4 22.56 -10.42 -2.08
N GLY A 5 23.52 -10.01 -2.91
CA GLY A 5 23.30 -9.58 -4.29
C GLY A 5 23.24 -10.68 -5.37
N THR A 6 23.95 -11.81 -5.22
CA THR A 6 24.05 -12.83 -6.30
C THR A 6 22.77 -13.63 -6.47
N GLN A 7 22.03 -13.85 -5.38
CA GLN A 7 20.82 -14.66 -5.41
C GLN A 7 19.66 -13.95 -6.12
N ILE A 8 19.45 -12.67 -5.83
CA ILE A 8 18.39 -11.88 -6.46
C ILE A 8 18.63 -11.74 -7.96
N ASP A 9 19.89 -11.54 -8.38
CA ASP A 9 20.24 -11.50 -9.80
C ASP A 9 20.00 -12.85 -10.49
N SER A 10 20.28 -13.98 -9.82
CA SER A 10 19.94 -15.30 -10.36
C SER A 10 18.43 -15.56 -10.42
N ASP A 11 17.67 -15.00 -9.48
CA ASP A 11 16.21 -15.13 -9.41
C ASP A 11 15.50 -14.26 -10.48
N ARG A 12 16.19 -13.35 -11.18
CA ARG A 12 15.63 -12.60 -12.32
C ARG A 12 15.05 -13.51 -13.40
N ARG A 13 15.63 -14.70 -13.58
CA ARG A 13 15.12 -15.72 -14.51
C ARG A 13 13.68 -16.14 -14.20
N LEU A 14 13.23 -16.02 -12.95
CA LEU A 14 11.88 -16.44 -12.57
C LEU A 14 10.79 -15.63 -13.27
N LEU A 15 11.10 -14.42 -13.75
CA LEU A 15 10.17 -13.56 -14.49
C LEU A 15 9.77 -14.12 -15.85
N SER A 16 10.53 -15.06 -16.43
CA SER A 16 10.17 -15.66 -17.71
C SER A 16 9.02 -16.65 -17.61
N PHE A 17 8.68 -17.10 -16.39
CA PHE A 17 7.64 -18.09 -16.15
C PHE A 17 6.35 -17.41 -15.68
N GLN A 18 5.22 -17.77 -16.27
CA GLN A 18 3.91 -17.25 -15.89
C GLN A 18 3.37 -17.89 -14.62
N ASN A 19 3.68 -19.17 -14.41
CA ASN A 19 3.22 -19.98 -13.29
C ASN A 19 4.28 -21.00 -12.86
N TYR A 20 4.04 -21.66 -11.72
CA TYR A 20 4.95 -22.65 -11.16
C TYR A 20 5.11 -23.90 -12.05
N GLU A 21 4.08 -24.31 -12.78
CA GLU A 21 4.18 -25.47 -13.68
C GLU A 21 5.15 -25.22 -14.84
N GLU A 22 5.13 -24.02 -15.43
CA GLU A 22 6.04 -23.63 -16.51
C GLU A 22 7.50 -23.59 -16.01
N TYR A 23 7.71 -23.20 -14.76
CA TYR A 23 9.00 -23.32 -14.09
C TYR A 23 9.43 -24.78 -13.97
N LEU A 24 8.56 -25.70 -13.54
CA LEU A 24 8.87 -27.13 -13.48
C LEU A 24 9.13 -27.74 -14.86
N ASP A 25 8.37 -27.32 -15.89
CA ASP A 25 8.58 -27.75 -17.27
C ASP A 25 9.97 -27.32 -17.79
N SER A 26 10.50 -26.18 -17.33
CA SER A 26 11.86 -25.73 -17.68
C SER A 26 12.98 -26.61 -17.08
N LEU A 27 12.67 -27.39 -16.05
CA LEU A 27 13.61 -28.34 -15.43
C LEU A 27 13.57 -29.72 -16.08
N MET A 28 12.62 -29.95 -16.99
CA MET A 28 12.40 -31.22 -17.68
C MET A 28 12.99 -31.19 -19.08
N THR A 29 13.44 -32.35 -19.55
CA THR A 29 13.84 -32.56 -20.95
C THR A 29 12.79 -33.37 -21.70
N PRO A 30 12.75 -33.30 -23.04
CA PRO A 30 11.85 -34.14 -23.84
C PRO A 30 12.02 -35.65 -23.58
N ALA A 31 13.23 -36.09 -23.24
CA ALA A 31 13.51 -37.48 -22.89
C ALA A 31 12.75 -37.92 -21.64
N ASP A 32 12.66 -37.05 -20.61
CA ASP A 32 11.97 -37.34 -19.37
C ASP A 32 10.46 -37.54 -19.63
N ILE A 33 9.88 -36.73 -20.52
CA ILE A 33 8.48 -36.89 -20.95
C ILE A 33 8.29 -38.24 -21.67
N CYS A 34 9.24 -38.64 -22.53
CA CYS A 34 9.19 -39.94 -23.21
C CYS A 34 9.28 -41.13 -22.24
N TYR A 35 10.16 -41.06 -21.23
CA TYR A 35 10.33 -42.16 -20.26
C TYR A 35 9.16 -42.26 -19.28
N PHE A 36 8.70 -41.14 -18.73
CA PHE A 36 7.61 -41.11 -17.74
C PHE A 36 6.22 -41.21 -18.38
N LYS A 37 6.10 -40.98 -19.69
CA LYS A 37 4.85 -41.02 -20.47
C LYS A 37 3.73 -40.09 -19.94
N SER A 38 4.06 -39.20 -19.01
CA SER A 38 3.13 -38.33 -18.29
C SER A 38 3.88 -37.08 -17.84
N SER A 39 3.42 -35.89 -18.28
CA SER A 39 4.05 -34.63 -17.83
C SER A 39 3.83 -34.39 -16.34
N LYS A 40 2.68 -34.80 -15.79
CA LYS A 40 2.37 -34.67 -14.36
C LYS A 40 3.35 -35.42 -13.49
N THR A 41 3.66 -36.67 -13.86
CA THR A 41 4.62 -37.50 -13.12
C THR A 41 6.04 -36.93 -13.23
N ALA A 42 6.39 -36.45 -14.42
CA ALA A 42 7.69 -35.82 -14.65
C ALA A 42 7.87 -34.51 -13.86
N ARG A 43 6.82 -33.68 -13.74
CA ARG A 43 6.81 -32.47 -12.89
C ARG A 43 6.94 -32.80 -11.41
N GLN A 44 6.22 -33.81 -10.93
CA GLN A 44 6.34 -34.28 -9.54
C GLN A 44 7.77 -34.73 -9.22
N LEU A 45 8.43 -35.43 -10.15
CA LEU A 45 9.82 -35.81 -9.99
C LEU A 45 10.75 -34.61 -10.04
N ALA A 46 10.52 -33.67 -10.98
CA ALA A 46 11.28 -32.43 -11.09
C ALA A 46 11.22 -31.61 -9.80
N GLU A 47 10.05 -31.50 -9.17
CA GLU A 47 9.85 -30.84 -7.88
C GLU A 47 10.69 -31.47 -6.77
N LEU A 48 10.80 -32.80 -6.74
CA LEU A 48 11.64 -33.55 -5.80
C LEU A 48 13.15 -33.41 -6.06
N GLY A 49 13.55 -32.71 -7.13
CA GLY A 49 14.95 -32.35 -7.37
C GLY A 49 15.80 -33.43 -8.05
N TYR A 50 15.20 -34.44 -8.68
CA TYR A 50 15.93 -35.62 -9.22
C TYR A 50 17.03 -35.30 -10.26
N ARG A 51 17.01 -34.11 -10.88
CA ARG A 51 18.00 -33.64 -11.87
C ARG A 51 18.82 -32.43 -11.41
N CYS A 52 18.32 -31.67 -10.43
CA CYS A 52 18.99 -30.44 -10.05
C CYS A 52 20.16 -30.78 -9.13
N THR A 53 21.36 -30.36 -9.52
CA THR A 53 22.53 -30.36 -8.63
C THR A 53 22.43 -29.30 -7.52
N GLY A 54 21.34 -28.51 -7.51
CA GLY A 54 21.00 -27.51 -6.51
C GLY A 54 19.55 -27.64 -6.04
N GLU A 55 19.10 -26.68 -5.22
CA GLU A 55 17.76 -26.67 -4.63
C GLU A 55 16.68 -26.32 -5.68
N THR A 56 15.70 -27.19 -5.87
CA THR A 56 14.45 -26.87 -6.58
C THR A 56 13.56 -26.00 -5.70
N LEU A 57 13.00 -24.94 -6.27
CA LEU A 57 12.11 -24.07 -5.53
C LEU A 57 10.80 -24.79 -5.27
N SER A 58 10.34 -24.82 -4.02
CA SER A 58 8.93 -25.12 -3.73
C SER A 58 8.03 -24.03 -4.32
N GLU A 59 6.75 -24.35 -4.53
CA GLU A 59 5.76 -23.40 -5.07
C GLU A 59 5.72 -22.09 -4.28
N GLU A 60 5.67 -22.19 -2.94
CA GLU A 60 5.68 -21.03 -2.06
C GLU A 60 6.96 -20.19 -2.21
N SER A 61 8.11 -20.85 -2.31
CA SER A 61 9.40 -20.17 -2.46
C SER A 61 9.54 -19.53 -3.85
N PHE A 62 8.99 -20.15 -4.89
CA PHE A 62 8.94 -19.62 -6.24
C PHE A 62 8.17 -18.30 -6.26
N TYR A 63 6.92 -18.29 -5.79
CA TYR A 63 6.11 -17.06 -5.77
C TYR A 63 6.71 -16.00 -4.85
N ARG A 64 7.28 -16.39 -3.70
CA ARG A 64 7.95 -15.46 -2.79
C ARG A 64 9.15 -14.78 -3.47
N ARG A 65 10.04 -15.54 -4.10
CA ARG A 65 11.22 -14.99 -4.79
C ARG A 65 10.83 -14.18 -6.02
N LEU A 66 9.87 -14.66 -6.80
CA LEU A 66 9.30 -13.93 -7.93
C LEU A 66 8.74 -12.57 -7.50
N GLN A 67 8.03 -12.52 -6.37
CA GLN A 67 7.50 -11.27 -5.83
C GLN A 67 8.62 -10.30 -5.45
N ILE A 68 9.67 -10.78 -4.76
CA ILE A 68 10.82 -9.95 -4.38
C ILE A 68 11.50 -9.33 -5.62
N VAL A 69 11.72 -10.13 -6.66
CA VAL A 69 12.31 -9.66 -7.92
C VAL A 69 11.41 -8.63 -8.60
N ARG A 70 10.09 -8.87 -8.64
CA ARG A 70 9.12 -7.91 -9.20
C ARG A 70 9.11 -6.59 -8.43
N ASP A 71 9.09 -6.65 -7.11
CA ASP A 71 9.08 -5.47 -6.25
C ASP A 71 10.36 -4.64 -6.42
N LEU A 72 11.49 -5.29 -6.69
CA LEU A 72 12.77 -4.62 -6.93
C LEU A 72 12.81 -3.94 -8.31
N LEU A 73 12.39 -4.63 -9.37
CA LEU A 73 12.50 -4.12 -10.75
C LEU A 73 11.37 -3.16 -11.11
N PHE A 74 10.19 -3.41 -10.59
CA PHE A 74 8.97 -2.65 -10.85
C PHE A 74 8.38 -2.15 -9.52
N PRO A 75 9.11 -1.28 -8.80
CA PRO A 75 8.65 -0.80 -7.51
C PRO A 75 7.35 0.00 -7.70
N VAL A 76 6.36 -0.30 -6.86
CA VAL A 76 5.08 0.45 -6.79
C VAL A 76 5.32 1.92 -6.47
N HIS A 77 6.41 2.24 -5.76
CA HIS A 77 6.75 3.58 -5.31
C HIS A 77 8.22 3.91 -5.61
N ARG A 78 8.45 5.06 -6.26
CA ARG A 78 9.79 5.62 -6.50
C ARG A 78 9.98 6.87 -5.65
N HIS A 79 10.97 6.87 -4.76
CA HIS A 79 11.12 7.92 -3.75
C HIS A 79 11.22 9.36 -4.29
N TYR A 80 11.83 9.54 -5.47
CA TYR A 80 12.14 10.87 -6.04
C TYR A 80 11.26 11.26 -7.23
N GLU A 81 10.39 10.35 -7.71
CA GLU A 81 9.47 10.63 -8.81
C GLU A 81 8.05 10.80 -8.26
N LEU A 82 7.49 12.00 -8.41
CA LEU A 82 6.12 12.27 -8.00
C LEU A 82 5.17 11.67 -9.04
N THR A 83 4.19 10.90 -8.57
CA THR A 83 3.20 10.26 -9.44
C THR A 83 2.25 11.30 -10.07
N SER A 84 2.10 12.47 -9.45
CA SER A 84 1.29 13.58 -9.95
C SER A 84 1.98 14.53 -10.95
N GLU A 85 3.31 14.50 -11.09
CA GLU A 85 4.06 15.56 -11.81
C GLU A 85 3.72 15.68 -13.31
N PHE A 86 3.43 14.55 -13.96
CA PHE A 86 3.11 14.51 -15.40
C PHE A 86 1.65 14.11 -15.67
N VAL A 87 0.77 14.30 -14.68
CA VAL A 87 -0.63 13.90 -14.76
C VAL A 87 -1.50 15.08 -14.41
N SER A 88 -2.49 15.39 -15.25
CA SER A 88 -3.54 16.32 -14.87
C SER A 88 -4.55 15.59 -13.98
N PRO A 89 -4.64 15.90 -12.66
CA PRO A 89 -5.50 15.14 -11.77
C PRO A 89 -6.99 15.34 -12.12
N ALA A 90 -7.72 14.24 -12.26
CA ALA A 90 -9.06 14.23 -12.85
C ALA A 90 -10.16 14.88 -11.99
N SER A 91 -10.04 14.84 -10.66
CA SER A 91 -11.06 15.36 -9.73
C SER A 91 -10.48 16.36 -8.74
N THR A 92 -11.35 17.19 -8.13
CA THR A 92 -10.96 18.17 -7.10
C THR A 92 -10.17 17.51 -5.97
N LEU A 93 -10.61 16.36 -5.48
CA LEU A 93 -9.87 15.60 -4.47
C LEU A 93 -8.47 15.22 -4.95
N MET A 94 -8.35 14.72 -6.18
CA MET A 94 -7.05 14.30 -6.70
C MET A 94 -6.11 15.48 -6.92
N LYS A 95 -6.62 16.66 -7.28
CA LYS A 95 -5.84 17.90 -7.32
C LYS A 95 -5.32 18.28 -5.94
N GLU A 96 -6.17 18.24 -4.92
CA GLU A 96 -5.77 18.53 -3.54
C GLU A 96 -4.73 17.54 -2.99
N LEU A 97 -4.85 16.26 -3.34
CA LEU A 97 -3.89 15.23 -2.93
C LEU A 97 -2.56 15.34 -3.69
N ALA A 98 -2.59 15.68 -4.98
CA ALA A 98 -1.40 15.92 -5.78
C ALA A 98 -0.53 17.05 -5.19
N LEU A 99 -1.15 18.15 -4.74
CA LEU A 99 -0.46 19.26 -4.07
C LEU A 99 0.27 18.83 -2.79
N ARG A 100 -0.23 17.79 -2.11
CA ARG A 100 0.29 17.28 -0.83
C ARG A 100 1.30 16.15 -0.99
N GLU A 101 1.39 15.56 -2.18
CA GLU A 101 2.18 14.35 -2.43
C GLU A 101 3.64 14.54 -2.06
N ARG A 102 4.27 15.61 -2.58
CA ARG A 102 5.69 15.89 -2.34
C ARG A 102 5.99 16.07 -0.86
N ALA A 103 5.19 16.89 -0.16
CA ALA A 103 5.40 17.17 1.25
C ALA A 103 5.19 15.94 2.14
N ASN A 104 4.24 15.06 1.77
CA ASN A 104 4.03 13.77 2.44
C ASN A 104 5.20 12.81 2.20
N ARG A 105 5.67 12.68 0.96
CA ARG A 105 6.83 11.83 0.63
C ARG A 105 8.10 12.26 1.36
N LEU A 106 8.31 13.57 1.49
CA LEU A 106 9.42 14.17 2.23
C LEU A 106 9.23 14.17 3.76
N ARG A 107 8.07 13.72 4.27
CA ARG A 107 7.71 13.73 5.71
C ARG A 107 7.78 15.11 6.37
N ILE A 108 7.57 16.16 5.58
CA ILE A 108 7.40 17.53 6.09
C ILE A 108 5.95 17.72 6.52
N LEU A 109 5.04 17.13 5.76
CA LEU A 109 3.61 17.08 6.03
C LEU A 109 3.19 15.63 6.24
N SER A 110 2.21 15.42 7.11
CA SER A 110 1.54 14.14 7.29
C SER A 110 0.04 14.37 7.18
N THR A 111 -0.55 13.87 6.10
CA THR A 111 -1.97 14.10 5.78
C THR A 111 -2.79 12.86 6.15
N ILE A 112 -3.85 13.05 6.94
CA ILE A 112 -4.92 12.06 7.13
C ILE A 112 -6.10 12.45 6.24
N ILE A 113 -6.55 11.52 5.41
CA ILE A 113 -7.70 11.69 4.52
C ILE A 113 -8.89 10.99 5.15
N PHE A 114 -9.91 11.74 5.58
CA PHE A 114 -11.21 11.17 5.92
C PHE A 114 -12.10 11.12 4.69
N ILE A 115 -12.64 9.94 4.38
CA ILE A 115 -13.64 9.75 3.32
C ILE A 115 -14.86 9.05 3.92
N ARG A 116 -16.05 9.55 3.59
CA ARG A 116 -17.32 8.85 3.74
C ARG A 116 -17.98 8.74 2.37
N ARG A 117 -18.37 7.52 2.00
CA ARG A 117 -19.03 7.23 0.71
C ARG A 117 -20.26 6.37 0.91
N PHE A 118 -21.27 6.59 0.08
CA PHE A 118 -22.40 5.70 -0.08
C PHE A 118 -22.15 4.75 -1.26
N ILE A 119 -22.30 3.43 -1.04
CA ILE A 119 -22.17 2.43 -2.09
C ILE A 119 -23.57 2.08 -2.60
N THR A 120 -23.98 2.72 -3.69
CA THR A 120 -25.34 2.59 -4.26
C THR A 120 -25.72 1.14 -4.55
N LYS A 121 -24.79 0.35 -5.12
CA LYS A 121 -25.05 -1.05 -5.49
C LYS A 121 -25.34 -1.96 -4.30
N LEU A 122 -24.74 -1.69 -3.14
CA LEU A 122 -24.85 -2.54 -1.96
C LEU A 122 -25.70 -1.92 -0.85
N GLN A 123 -26.16 -0.68 -1.04
CA GLN A 123 -26.99 0.09 -0.11
C GLN A 123 -26.40 0.14 1.30
N PHE A 124 -25.14 0.54 1.40
CA PHE A 124 -24.53 0.86 2.68
C PHE A 124 -23.47 1.93 2.53
N GLU A 125 -23.11 2.53 3.66
CA GLU A 125 -22.03 3.51 3.76
C GLU A 125 -20.80 2.91 4.40
N GLU A 126 -19.66 3.43 3.97
CA GLU A 126 -18.37 3.20 4.58
C GLU A 126 -17.68 4.53 4.80
N SER A 127 -16.91 4.61 5.87
CA SER A 127 -15.97 5.69 6.08
C SER A 127 -14.64 5.20 6.55
N ALA A 128 -13.57 5.92 6.20
CA ALA A 128 -12.25 5.67 6.73
C ALA A 128 -11.45 6.95 6.94
N TYR A 129 -10.54 6.89 7.90
CA TYR A 129 -9.37 7.76 8.01
C TYR A 129 -8.20 7.01 7.38
N ILE A 130 -7.53 7.64 6.42
CA ILE A 130 -6.49 7.04 5.59
C ILE A 130 -5.21 7.84 5.82
N ASP A 131 -4.12 7.17 6.20
CA ASP A 131 -2.79 7.76 6.19
C ASP A 131 -2.32 7.89 4.74
N PHE A 132 -2.20 9.12 4.24
CA PHE A 132 -1.91 9.37 2.84
C PHE A 132 -0.53 8.84 2.46
N TYR A 133 0.49 9.04 3.30
CA TYR A 133 1.84 8.55 3.03
C TYR A 133 1.89 7.02 3.01
N ASP A 134 1.18 6.36 3.94
CA ASP A 134 1.14 4.89 3.96
C ASP A 134 0.49 4.32 2.68
N ARG A 135 -0.59 4.95 2.21
CA ARG A 135 -1.19 4.61 0.91
C ARG A 135 -0.31 4.96 -0.28
N LEU A 136 0.40 6.09 -0.26
CA LEU A 136 1.36 6.47 -1.32
C LEU A 136 2.48 5.45 -1.51
N LYS A 137 2.84 4.75 -0.44
CA LYS A 137 3.89 3.73 -0.46
C LYS A 137 3.38 2.32 -0.80
N SER A 138 2.11 2.02 -0.51
CA SER A 138 1.55 0.67 -0.66
C SER A 138 0.77 0.43 -1.95
N GLU A 139 0.37 1.49 -2.67
CA GLU A 139 -0.42 1.37 -3.90
C GLU A 139 0.10 2.26 -5.03
N ASP A 140 -0.22 1.87 -6.27
CA ASP A 140 0.00 2.72 -7.43
C ASP A 140 -1.04 3.85 -7.45
N TRP A 141 -0.56 5.10 -7.33
CA TRP A 141 -1.41 6.30 -7.29
C TRP A 141 -1.78 6.84 -8.66
N LEU A 142 -1.15 6.35 -9.71
CA LEU A 142 -1.33 6.86 -11.06
C LEU A 142 -2.78 6.67 -11.58
N PRO A 143 -3.44 5.51 -11.40
CA PRO A 143 -4.84 5.34 -11.77
C PRO A 143 -5.80 6.23 -10.97
N TYR A 144 -5.44 6.60 -9.73
CA TYR A 144 -6.25 7.51 -8.92
C TYR A 144 -6.19 8.93 -9.48
N TYR A 145 -4.99 9.43 -9.76
CA TYR A 145 -4.82 10.76 -10.33
C TYR A 145 -5.47 10.88 -11.72
N ARG A 146 -5.39 9.84 -12.56
CA ARG A 146 -6.09 9.81 -13.86
C ARG A 146 -7.61 9.64 -13.76
N GLY A 147 -8.15 9.32 -12.57
CA GLY A 147 -9.58 9.09 -12.37
C GLY A 147 -10.09 7.72 -12.84
N GLU A 148 -9.19 6.82 -13.22
CA GLU A 148 -9.48 5.42 -13.57
C GLU A 148 -9.90 4.62 -12.34
N LYS A 149 -9.33 4.97 -11.17
CA LYS A 149 -9.62 4.34 -9.87
C LYS A 149 -10.12 5.38 -8.87
N LYS A 150 -11.19 5.06 -8.14
CA LYS A 150 -11.71 5.91 -7.06
C LYS A 150 -11.09 5.51 -5.73
N LEU A 151 -10.75 6.49 -4.90
CA LEU A 151 -10.26 6.25 -3.53
C LEU A 151 -11.38 5.65 -2.67
N SER A 152 -11.09 4.54 -2.01
CA SER A 152 -12.08 3.74 -1.29
C SER A 152 -11.59 3.42 0.12
N PRO A 153 -12.44 3.56 1.15
CA PRO A 153 -12.19 3.01 2.47
C PRO A 153 -11.80 1.54 2.41
N LEU A 154 -10.73 1.15 3.10
CA LEU A 154 -10.31 -0.23 3.32
C LEU A 154 -10.20 -0.53 4.81
N LYS A 155 -10.41 -1.80 5.16
CA LYS A 155 -10.26 -2.29 6.54
C LYS A 155 -8.85 -2.14 7.12
N ARG A 156 -7.84 -1.96 6.24
CA ARG A 156 -6.43 -1.76 6.62
C ARG A 156 -6.07 -0.28 6.84
N ASP A 157 -6.96 0.65 6.49
CA ASP A 157 -6.69 2.07 6.69
C ASP A 157 -6.70 2.40 8.21
N LEU A 158 -6.15 3.56 8.58
CA LEU A 158 -5.91 3.99 9.97
C LEU A 158 -7.14 3.82 10.88
N ALA A 159 -8.32 4.15 10.36
CA ALA A 159 -9.58 3.76 10.97
C ALA A 159 -10.61 3.51 9.87
N TYR A 160 -11.39 2.44 9.98
CA TYR A 160 -12.48 2.11 9.06
C TYR A 160 -13.75 1.84 9.84
N TYR A 161 -14.88 2.26 9.26
CA TYR A 161 -16.20 2.02 9.80
C TYR A 161 -17.20 1.64 8.72
N HIS A 162 -17.91 0.52 8.96
CA HIS A 162 -19.01 0.05 8.13
C HIS A 162 -20.34 0.41 8.80
N TRP A 163 -21.05 1.40 8.26
CA TRP A 163 -22.21 2.02 8.93
C TRP A 163 -23.39 1.05 9.14
N ARG A 164 -23.68 0.20 8.15
CA ARG A 164 -24.78 -0.78 8.28
C ARG A 164 -24.52 -1.91 9.28
N MET A 165 -23.27 -2.38 9.38
CA MET A 165 -22.91 -3.51 10.25
C MET A 165 -22.39 -3.06 11.61
N GLY A 166 -22.12 -1.76 11.82
CA GLY A 166 -21.46 -1.25 13.01
C GLY A 166 -20.03 -1.78 13.21
N LYS A 167 -19.39 -2.34 12.15
CA LYS A 167 -18.05 -2.92 12.27
C LYS A 167 -16.98 -1.82 12.17
N THR A 168 -16.07 -1.82 13.14
CA THR A 168 -14.96 -0.87 13.22
C THR A 168 -13.64 -1.62 13.10
N TYR A 169 -12.65 -0.99 12.45
CA TYR A 169 -11.28 -1.48 12.42
C TYR A 169 -10.37 -0.27 12.71
N LEU A 170 -9.46 -0.42 13.65
CA LEU A 170 -8.47 0.61 14.02
C LEU A 170 -7.10 -0.02 13.85
N ASN A 171 -6.26 0.59 13.03
CA ASN A 171 -4.95 0.06 12.70
C ASN A 171 -3.88 1.10 13.00
N GLU A 172 -2.68 0.65 13.35
CA GLU A 172 -1.51 1.53 13.42
C GLU A 172 -0.86 1.62 12.03
N THR A 173 -0.34 2.80 11.70
CA THR A 173 0.46 3.02 10.49
C THR A 173 1.86 3.46 10.88
N ARG A 174 2.73 3.68 9.88
CA ARG A 174 4.09 4.19 10.12
C ARG A 174 4.13 5.61 10.67
N ASN A 175 3.03 6.36 10.57
CA ASN A 175 2.97 7.75 11.02
C ASN A 175 2.03 7.94 12.21
N TYR A 176 1.03 7.07 12.41
CA TYR A 176 -0.02 7.31 13.38
C TYR A 176 -0.38 6.09 14.22
N VAL A 177 -0.71 6.38 15.49
CA VAL A 177 -1.33 5.44 16.43
C VAL A 177 -2.72 5.98 16.79
N PRO A 178 -3.81 5.21 16.54
CA PRO A 178 -5.14 5.59 16.98
C PRO A 178 -5.28 5.51 18.50
N ILE A 179 -5.97 6.47 19.09
CA ILE A 179 -6.25 6.53 20.52
C ILE A 179 -7.76 6.73 20.70
N ILE A 180 -8.37 5.91 21.55
CA ILE A 180 -9.77 6.09 21.98
C ILE A 180 -9.75 6.80 23.33
N ASP A 181 -10.14 8.06 23.33
CA ASP A 181 -10.26 8.88 24.54
C ASP A 181 -11.72 8.92 25.02
N PRO A 182 -12.02 8.67 26.32
CA PRO A 182 -13.40 8.66 26.82
C PRO A 182 -14.16 9.99 26.69
N LYS A 183 -13.45 11.12 26.63
CA LYS A 183 -14.05 12.47 26.56
C LYS A 183 -14.00 13.04 25.15
N ARG A 184 -12.89 12.83 24.45
CA ARG A 184 -12.60 13.44 23.14
C ARG A 184 -12.89 12.51 21.96
N GLY A 185 -13.23 11.25 22.23
CA GLY A 185 -13.50 10.25 21.20
C GLY A 185 -12.22 9.79 20.50
N LEU A 186 -12.31 9.59 19.18
CA LEU A 186 -11.19 9.12 18.37
C LEU A 186 -10.15 10.22 18.15
N LEU A 187 -8.89 9.89 18.43
CA LEU A 187 -7.73 10.73 18.23
C LEU A 187 -6.65 9.97 17.47
N PHE A 188 -5.76 10.70 16.80
CA PHE A 188 -4.58 10.10 16.14
C PHE A 188 -3.32 10.76 16.64
N LYS A 189 -2.42 9.98 17.24
CA LYS A 189 -1.11 10.46 17.68
C LYS A 189 -0.10 10.26 16.56
N ASN A 190 0.56 11.33 16.13
CA ASN A 190 1.69 11.22 15.23
C ASN A 190 2.90 10.61 15.96
N ILE A 191 3.56 9.64 15.34
CA ILE A 191 4.67 8.90 15.99
C ILE A 191 5.95 9.74 16.04
N HIS A 192 6.17 10.61 15.06
CA HIS A 192 7.44 11.33 14.88
C HIS A 192 7.60 12.47 15.88
N ASP A 193 6.54 13.25 16.12
CA ASP A 193 6.58 14.39 17.05
C ASP A 193 5.70 14.22 18.30
N ARG A 194 4.97 13.09 18.39
CA ARG A 194 4.08 12.71 19.50
C ARG A 194 2.87 13.63 19.68
N GLN A 195 2.59 14.54 18.75
CA GLN A 195 1.41 15.40 18.78
C GLN A 195 0.14 14.61 18.50
N VAL A 196 -0.96 15.06 19.09
CA VAL A 196 -2.27 14.41 18.96
C VAL A 196 -3.20 15.25 18.08
N ILE A 197 -3.73 14.61 17.06
CA ILE A 197 -4.71 15.15 16.12
C ILE A 197 -6.12 14.74 16.58
N THR A 198 -7.00 15.73 16.69
CA THR A 198 -8.42 15.57 17.00
C THR A 198 -9.22 15.56 15.70
N VAL A 199 -10.01 14.51 15.51
CA VAL A 199 -10.85 14.36 14.30
C VAL A 199 -12.33 14.57 14.55
N ASP A 200 -12.70 14.94 15.78
CA ASP A 200 -14.05 15.38 16.13
C ASP A 200 -14.45 16.59 15.28
N PRO A 201 -15.50 16.50 14.44
CA PRO A 201 -15.96 17.61 13.60
C PRO A 201 -16.41 18.82 14.43
N THR A 202 -16.86 18.63 15.66
CA THR A 202 -17.36 19.69 16.55
C THR A 202 -16.24 20.42 17.29
N ALA A 203 -15.04 19.83 17.35
CA ALA A 203 -13.88 20.49 17.93
C ALA A 203 -13.50 21.75 17.12
N ILE A 204 -13.16 22.82 17.85
CA ILE A 204 -12.77 24.13 17.29
C ILE A 204 -11.49 24.01 16.45
N SER A 205 -10.53 23.20 16.91
CA SER A 205 -9.25 22.98 16.23
C SER A 205 -8.91 21.49 16.21
N PRO A 206 -8.33 20.96 15.11
CA PRO A 206 -7.87 19.59 15.04
C PRO A 206 -6.55 19.37 15.82
N GLY A 207 -5.92 20.41 16.35
CA GLY A 207 -4.68 20.30 17.12
C GLY A 207 -3.63 21.33 16.69
N VAL A 208 -2.50 21.33 17.39
CA VAL A 208 -1.36 22.21 17.08
C VAL A 208 -0.78 21.81 15.72
N GLN A 209 -0.43 22.80 14.88
CA GLN A 209 0.16 22.59 13.55
C GLN A 209 -0.63 21.66 12.63
N THR A 210 -1.93 21.54 12.90
CA THR A 210 -2.84 20.70 12.15
C THR A 210 -3.94 21.57 11.59
N THR A 211 -4.23 21.43 10.30
CA THR A 211 -5.38 22.08 9.68
C THR A 211 -6.42 21.03 9.31
N ARG A 212 -7.68 21.44 9.21
CA ARG A 212 -8.80 20.60 8.79
C ARG A 212 -9.52 21.29 7.64
N VAL A 213 -9.46 20.68 6.45
CA VAL A 213 -10.06 21.25 5.23
C VAL A 213 -11.09 20.27 4.67
N ARG A 214 -12.32 20.74 4.44
CA ARG A 214 -13.34 19.97 3.73
C ARG A 214 -13.16 20.17 2.23
N VAL A 215 -13.04 19.08 1.50
CA VAL A 215 -12.97 19.10 0.03
C VAL A 215 -14.29 18.62 -0.53
N HIS A 216 -14.93 19.44 -1.37
CA HIS A 216 -16.15 19.02 -2.05
C HIS A 216 -15.81 18.14 -3.26
N CYS A 217 -16.44 16.96 -3.33
CA CYS A 217 -16.28 16.03 -4.44
C CYS A 217 -17.59 15.26 -4.62
N PRO A 218 -18.24 15.31 -5.80
CA PRO A 218 -19.56 14.70 -6.00
C PRO A 218 -19.67 13.20 -5.74
N PHE A 219 -18.54 12.49 -5.74
CA PHE A 219 -18.50 11.03 -5.54
C PHE A 219 -18.46 10.60 -4.07
N TYR A 220 -18.33 11.54 -3.15
CA TYR A 220 -18.17 11.28 -1.72
C TYR A 220 -19.12 12.17 -0.92
N GLU A 221 -19.73 11.62 0.11
CA GLU A 221 -20.57 12.38 1.05
C GLU A 221 -19.73 13.39 1.82
N HIS A 222 -18.56 12.93 2.28
CA HIS A 222 -17.60 13.74 3.01
C HIS A 222 -16.19 13.41 2.57
N VAL A 223 -15.40 14.45 2.32
CA VAL A 223 -13.96 14.36 2.24
C VAL A 223 -13.35 15.45 3.11
N ILE A 224 -12.53 15.07 4.07
CA ILE A 224 -11.86 16.00 4.98
C ILE A 224 -10.38 15.65 5.02
N LEU A 225 -9.53 16.64 4.80
CA LEU A 225 -8.08 16.51 4.88
C LEU A 225 -7.61 17.10 6.20
N TYR A 226 -6.85 16.32 6.96
CA TYR A 226 -6.15 16.77 8.16
C TYR A 226 -4.67 16.85 7.83
N ASP A 227 -4.16 18.06 7.63
CA ASP A 227 -2.76 18.28 7.28
C ASP A 227 -1.99 18.64 8.54
N HIS A 228 -1.09 17.76 8.97
CA HIS A 228 -0.24 17.94 10.13
C HIS A 228 1.21 18.23 9.72
N VAL A 229 1.74 19.38 10.09
CA VAL A 229 3.14 19.75 9.81
C VAL A 229 4.04 19.10 10.86
N ILE A 230 4.88 18.16 10.43
CA ILE A 230 5.77 17.42 11.34
C ILE A 230 6.92 18.34 11.77
N ARG A 231 7.13 18.48 13.08
CA ARG A 231 8.32 19.16 13.61
C ARG A 231 9.54 18.24 13.49
N SER A 232 10.53 18.62 12.68
CA SER A 232 11.88 18.10 12.85
C SER A 232 12.53 18.80 14.05
N LYS A 233 13.19 18.04 14.93
CA LYS A 233 14.22 18.65 15.78
C LYS A 233 15.34 19.08 14.84
N ILE A 234 15.60 20.37 14.75
CA ILE A 234 16.88 20.86 14.25
C ILE A 234 17.89 20.41 15.32
N THR A 235 18.56 19.28 15.10
CA THR A 235 19.81 19.01 15.80
C THR A 235 20.82 19.97 15.19
N TYR A 236 21.11 21.05 15.91
CA TYR A 236 22.35 21.76 15.70
C TYR A 236 23.45 20.80 16.15
N ASP A 237 24.06 20.11 15.20
CA ASP A 237 25.33 19.45 15.44
C ASP A 237 26.34 20.59 15.65
N ASN A 238 26.67 20.84 16.92
CA ASN A 238 27.81 21.66 17.33
C ASN A 238 29.09 20.83 17.28
#